data_AF-A0A930QBI8-F1
#
_entry.id   AF-A0A930QBI8-F1
#
_cell.length_a   1.000
_cell.length_b   1.000
_cell.length_c   1.000
_cell.angle_alpha   90.00
_cell.angle_beta   90.00
_cell.angle_gamma   90.00
#
_symmetry.space_group_name_H-M   'P 1'
#
loop_
_entity.id
_entity.type
_entity.pdbx_description
1 polymer ?
#
loop_
_entity_poly.entity_id
_entity_poly.type
_entity_poly.pdbx_seq_one_letter_code
_entity_poly.pdbx_strand_id
1 'polypeptide(L)'
;MVKVSDIYRDVIKHYGWENYSEAKTRLLRNKYMKLQQELVLCDKSEFKHQGNNVVPSTDAPIIRNILIEAVSGDEDNIIADWFNGNVDTDKSLMSILLFNCLKPLIMQPYISGETDEVTMDEWLAAVAAAVKYPTAVQVSELSRNLEMFRNNSLALDMNIGIGDVVVRHEDGHRSYGLQGKEREIDIEGKTIDEVLEDVVSQEDYFDVLAQMLKKFDDHAKKRAHDAILWYANAKNIYDAQKADDAFEHESIASEYNIWYQRVHEFLESNPEICRKIEEEAGVEGLSEFFRMA
;
A
#
# COMPACT_ATOMS: atom_id res chain seq x y z
N MET A 1 -19.83 -2.18 22.58
CA MET A 1 -19.12 -0.88 22.70
C MET A 1 -18.34 -0.82 24.01
N VAL A 2 -17.06 -0.45 23.94
CA VAL A 2 -16.13 -0.30 25.07
C VAL A 2 -15.55 1.12 25.01
N LYS A 3 -15.37 1.78 26.16
CA LYS A 3 -14.72 3.11 26.17
C LYS A 3 -13.24 2.94 25.89
N VAL A 4 -12.70 3.79 25.02
CA VAL A 4 -11.26 3.78 24.72
C VAL A 4 -10.42 4.06 25.98
N SER A 5 -10.97 4.82 26.95
CA SER A 5 -10.33 5.02 28.26
C SER A 5 -10.13 3.74 29.07
N ASP A 6 -11.00 2.73 28.88
CA ASP A 6 -10.87 1.44 29.56
C ASP A 6 -9.71 0.65 28.95
N ILE A 7 -9.53 0.72 27.63
CA ILE A 7 -8.37 0.16 26.94
C ILE A 7 -7.08 0.80 27.47
N TYR A 8 -7.05 2.13 27.63
CA TYR A 8 -5.86 2.80 28.18
C TYR A 8 -5.51 2.33 29.59
N ARG A 9 -6.52 2.08 30.42
CA ARG A 9 -6.30 1.55 31.78
C ARG A 9 -5.68 0.15 31.74
N ASP A 10 -6.08 -0.68 30.79
CA ASP A 10 -5.49 -2.02 30.62
C ASP A 10 -4.03 -1.94 30.21
N VAL A 11 -3.67 -1.03 29.29
CA VAL A 11 -2.27 -0.80 28.89
C VAL A 11 -1.44 -0.22 30.06
N ILE A 12 -1.99 0.73 30.81
CA ILE A 12 -1.33 1.30 32.00
C ILE A 12 -1.05 0.20 33.03
N LYS A 13 -2.01 -0.69 33.26
CA LYS A 13 -1.85 -1.83 34.17
C LYS A 13 -0.82 -2.83 33.66
N HIS A 14 -0.77 -3.09 32.36
CA HIS A 14 0.22 -3.99 31.74
C HIS A 14 1.65 -3.57 32.07
N TYR A 15 1.95 -2.26 32.04
CA TYR A 15 3.28 -1.72 32.31
C TYR A 15 3.51 -1.25 33.77
N GLY A 16 2.52 -1.37 34.66
CA GLY A 16 2.63 -0.87 36.04
C GLY A 16 2.79 0.65 36.13
N TRP A 17 2.10 1.41 35.26
CA TRP A 17 2.22 2.87 35.13
C TRP A 17 1.19 3.66 35.95
N GLU A 18 0.56 3.06 36.96
CA GLU A 18 -0.54 3.68 37.71
C GLU A 18 -0.15 5.05 38.32
N ASN A 19 1.09 5.16 38.81
CA ASN A 19 1.65 6.39 39.38
C ASN A 19 1.89 7.50 38.33
N TYR A 20 1.86 7.18 37.04
CA TYR A 20 2.07 8.09 35.91
C TYR A 20 0.85 8.12 34.97
N SER A 21 -0.31 7.69 35.47
CA SER A 21 -1.51 7.41 34.67
C SER A 21 -1.95 8.60 33.82
N GLU A 22 -1.87 9.84 34.31
CA GLU A 22 -2.25 11.03 33.56
C GLU A 22 -1.36 11.25 32.32
N ALA A 23 -0.04 11.26 32.52
CA ALA A 23 0.93 11.44 31.43
C ALA A 23 0.85 10.30 30.41
N LYS A 24 0.70 9.06 30.89
CA LYS A 24 0.59 7.88 30.01
C LYS A 24 -0.74 7.80 29.28
N THR A 25 -1.84 8.26 29.88
CA THR A 25 -3.13 8.40 29.18
C THR A 25 -3.02 9.39 28.03
N ARG A 26 -2.30 10.52 28.21
CA ARG A 26 -2.05 11.48 27.14
C ARG A 26 -1.23 10.85 26.01
N LEU A 27 -0.19 10.10 26.34
CA LEU A 27 0.61 9.36 25.34
C LEU A 27 -0.26 8.36 24.56
N LEU A 28 -1.03 7.52 25.24
CA LEU A 28 -1.90 6.52 24.62
C LEU A 28 -2.98 7.15 23.76
N ARG A 29 -3.52 8.32 24.15
CA ARG A 29 -4.43 9.08 23.31
C ARG A 29 -3.77 9.51 22.00
N ASN A 30 -2.53 9.99 22.03
CA ASN A 30 -1.80 10.36 20.82
C ASN A 30 -1.54 9.16 19.92
N LYS A 31 -1.14 8.02 20.51
CA LYS A 31 -0.93 6.77 19.77
C LYS A 31 -2.22 6.26 19.14
N TYR A 32 -3.32 6.26 19.88
CA TYR A 32 -4.63 5.89 19.36
C TYR A 32 -5.11 6.82 18.24
N MET A 33 -4.90 8.13 18.36
CA MET A 33 -5.21 9.06 17.26
C MET A 33 -4.43 8.73 15.99
N LYS A 34 -3.13 8.42 16.13
CA LYS A 34 -2.30 8.00 15.00
C LYS A 34 -2.78 6.68 14.39
N LEU A 35 -3.16 5.70 15.22
CA LEU A 35 -3.78 4.45 14.76
C LEU A 35 -5.03 4.75 13.93
N GLN A 36 -5.92 5.62 14.43
CA GLN A 36 -7.14 5.98 13.72
C GLN A 36 -6.85 6.68 12.39
N GLN A 37 -5.83 7.53 12.34
CA GLN A 37 -5.48 8.33 11.15
C GLN A 37 -4.64 7.59 10.12
N GLU A 38 -3.92 6.53 10.50
CA GLU A 38 -2.98 5.87 9.59
C GLU A 38 -3.31 4.39 9.32
N LEU A 39 -4.08 3.71 10.17
CA LEU A 39 -4.42 2.29 9.97
C LEU A 39 -5.88 2.04 9.59
N VAL A 40 -6.83 2.72 10.23
CA VAL A 40 -8.26 2.41 10.04
C VAL A 40 -9.05 3.53 9.36
N LEU A 41 -8.50 4.76 9.35
CA LEU A 41 -9.08 5.95 8.69
C LEU A 41 -10.56 6.18 9.03
N CYS A 42 -10.92 5.98 10.30
CA CYS A 42 -12.28 6.14 10.77
C CYS A 42 -12.51 7.56 11.32
N ASP A 43 -13.71 8.12 11.11
CA ASP A 43 -14.06 9.42 11.68
C ASP A 43 -14.20 9.29 13.22
N LYS A 44 -13.52 10.19 13.94
CA LYS A 44 -13.64 10.29 15.40
C LYS A 44 -15.07 10.59 15.86
N SER A 45 -15.91 11.14 14.99
CA SER A 45 -17.30 11.49 15.29
C SER A 45 -18.22 10.26 15.34
N GLU A 46 -18.01 9.28 14.46
CA GLU A 46 -18.77 8.02 14.39
C GLU A 46 -18.64 7.20 15.67
N PHE A 47 -17.47 7.28 16.28
CA PHE A 47 -17.10 6.52 17.47
C PHE A 47 -17.29 7.31 18.77
N LYS A 48 -18.13 8.36 18.77
CA LYS A 48 -18.54 9.09 19.97
C LYS A 48 -19.93 8.68 20.45
N HIS A 49 -19.98 8.04 21.61
CA HIS A 49 -21.23 7.73 22.30
C HIS A 49 -21.32 8.46 23.64
N GLN A 50 -22.37 9.29 23.81
CA GLN A 50 -22.60 10.08 25.02
C GLN A 50 -21.37 10.91 25.46
N GLY A 51 -20.67 11.52 24.48
CA GLY A 51 -19.48 12.34 24.71
C GLY A 51 -18.19 11.55 24.98
N ASN A 52 -18.23 10.22 25.01
CA ASN A 52 -17.06 9.36 25.16
C ASN A 52 -16.67 8.72 23.83
N ASN A 53 -15.36 8.59 23.58
CA ASN A 53 -14.87 7.76 22.48
C ASN A 53 -15.05 6.28 22.85
N VAL A 54 -15.73 5.54 21.98
CA VAL A 54 -16.04 4.11 22.13
C VAL A 54 -15.67 3.34 20.88
N VAL A 55 -15.37 2.06 21.03
CA VAL A 55 -15.13 1.14 19.92
C VAL A 55 -15.97 -0.13 20.13
N PRO A 56 -16.29 -0.91 19.09
CA PRO A 56 -16.89 -2.22 19.26
C PRO A 56 -16.03 -3.11 20.17
N SER A 57 -16.71 -4.00 20.90
CA SER A 57 -16.03 -4.84 21.92
C SER A 57 -15.07 -5.85 21.31
N THR A 58 -15.30 -6.24 20.06
CA THR A 58 -14.49 -7.17 19.28
C THR A 58 -13.19 -6.51 18.79
N ASP A 59 -13.19 -5.21 18.50
CA ASP A 59 -11.98 -4.47 18.14
C ASP A 59 -11.07 -4.14 19.34
N ALA A 60 -11.68 -3.94 20.52
CA ALA A 60 -10.97 -3.42 21.69
C ALA A 60 -9.71 -4.22 22.10
N PRO A 61 -9.70 -5.57 22.09
CA PRO A 61 -8.51 -6.38 22.37
C PRO A 61 -7.38 -6.19 21.34
N ILE A 62 -7.71 -6.03 20.06
CA ILE A 62 -6.72 -5.79 18.99
C ILE A 62 -6.08 -4.42 19.19
N ILE A 63 -6.89 -3.39 19.40
CA ILE A 63 -6.42 -2.02 19.69
C ILE A 63 -5.53 -2.01 20.93
N ARG A 64 -5.92 -2.72 21.99
CA ARG A 64 -5.13 -2.86 23.22
C ARG A 64 -3.75 -3.42 22.91
N ASN A 65 -3.67 -4.53 22.17
CA ASN A 65 -2.39 -5.19 21.86
C ASN A 65 -1.50 -4.30 21.00
N ILE A 66 -2.05 -3.62 19.99
CA ILE A 66 -1.29 -2.67 19.17
C ILE A 66 -0.79 -1.50 20.02
N LEU A 67 -1.62 -0.96 20.91
CA LEU A 67 -1.22 0.16 21.79
C LEU A 67 -0.15 -0.23 22.81
N ILE A 68 -0.13 -1.48 23.28
CA ILE A 68 0.95 -2.00 24.12
C ILE A 68 2.28 -1.89 23.36
N GLU A 69 2.35 -2.47 22.16
CA GLU A 69 3.56 -2.43 21.35
C GLU A 69 3.95 -1.01 20.90
N ALA A 70 2.97 -0.16 20.58
CA ALA A 70 3.20 1.22 20.15
C ALA A 70 3.88 2.12 21.20
N VAL A 71 3.87 1.71 22.47
CA VAL A 71 4.53 2.40 23.60
C VAL A 71 5.61 1.55 24.26
N SER A 72 5.95 0.39 23.68
CA SER A 72 7.03 -0.43 24.20
C SER A 72 8.34 0.37 24.21
N GLY A 73 9.15 0.14 25.25
CA GLY A 73 10.49 0.69 25.39
C GLY A 73 11.56 -0.20 24.77
N ASP A 74 11.17 -1.29 24.11
CA ASP A 74 12.11 -2.23 23.50
C ASP A 74 12.86 -1.55 22.35
N GLU A 75 14.18 -1.61 22.42
CA GLU A 75 15.05 -1.20 21.31
C GLU A 75 14.73 -2.08 20.09
N ASP A 76 14.68 -1.47 18.90
CA ASP A 76 14.34 -2.09 17.62
C ASP A 76 12.86 -2.53 17.42
N ASN A 77 11.93 -2.00 18.22
CA ASN A 77 10.50 -2.22 17.98
C ASN A 77 9.97 -1.39 16.80
N ILE A 78 9.88 -2.01 15.62
CA ILE A 78 9.39 -1.37 14.38
C ILE A 78 7.97 -0.78 14.51
N ILE A 79 7.11 -1.35 15.37
CA ILE A 79 5.76 -0.81 15.59
C ILE A 79 5.86 0.50 16.35
N ALA A 80 6.62 0.53 17.46
CA ALA A 80 6.84 1.75 18.23
C ALA A 80 7.47 2.85 17.35
N ASP A 81 8.47 2.50 16.55
CA ASP A 81 9.13 3.40 15.60
C ASP A 81 8.20 3.92 14.52
N TRP A 82 7.35 3.06 13.95
CA TRP A 82 6.34 3.47 12.98
C TRP A 82 5.35 4.46 13.59
N PHE A 83 4.86 4.18 14.81
CA PHE A 83 4.04 5.12 15.57
C PHE A 83 4.78 6.44 15.91
N ASN A 84 6.11 6.48 15.90
CA ASN A 84 6.90 7.69 16.10
C ASN A 84 7.28 8.39 14.78
N GLY A 85 6.95 7.83 13.62
CA GLY A 85 7.27 8.39 12.31
C GLY A 85 8.68 8.07 11.84
N ASN A 86 9.32 7.06 12.43
CA ASN A 86 10.68 6.64 12.12
C ASN A 86 10.74 5.50 11.09
N VAL A 87 9.60 5.03 10.59
CA VAL A 87 9.51 3.93 9.61
C VAL A 87 8.90 4.44 8.32
N ASP A 88 9.63 4.27 7.23
CA ASP A 88 9.22 4.60 5.87
C ASP A 88 8.61 3.37 5.20
N THR A 89 7.29 3.34 5.11
CA THR A 89 6.52 2.23 4.51
C THR A 89 6.50 2.23 2.99
N ASP A 90 7.09 3.23 2.33
CA ASP A 90 7.30 3.19 0.87
C ASP A 90 8.45 2.24 0.49
N LYS A 91 9.31 1.90 1.45
CA LYS A 91 10.29 0.82 1.31
C LYS A 91 9.61 -0.52 1.52
N SER A 92 9.60 -1.37 0.49
CA SER A 92 8.91 -2.67 0.50
C SER A 92 9.32 -3.56 1.68
N LEU A 93 10.61 -3.61 2.03
CA LEU A 93 11.08 -4.38 3.18
C LEU A 93 10.46 -3.88 4.51
N MET A 94 10.36 -2.56 4.70
CA MET A 94 9.81 -1.98 5.93
C MET A 94 8.31 -2.24 6.04
N SER A 95 7.56 -2.10 4.94
CA SER A 95 6.15 -2.49 4.86
C SER A 95 5.93 -3.97 5.23
N ILE A 96 6.74 -4.88 4.66
CA ILE A 96 6.69 -6.32 4.94
C ILE A 96 6.97 -6.62 6.41
N LEU A 97 8.03 -6.05 6.97
CA LEU A 97 8.41 -6.26 8.37
C LEU A 97 7.34 -5.73 9.32
N LEU A 98 6.85 -4.51 9.09
CA LEU A 98 5.82 -3.89 9.92
C LEU A 98 4.54 -4.74 9.94
N PHE A 99 4.06 -5.18 8.78
CA PHE A 99 2.89 -6.05 8.71
C PHE A 99 3.09 -7.37 9.48
N ASN A 100 4.25 -8.01 9.30
CA ASN A 100 4.56 -9.26 10.00
C ASN A 100 4.65 -9.10 11.52
N CYS A 101 5.02 -7.92 12.02
CA CYS A 101 5.00 -7.61 13.45
C CYS A 101 3.58 -7.27 13.96
N LEU A 102 2.75 -6.59 13.16
CA LEU A 102 1.37 -6.26 13.54
C LEU A 102 0.44 -7.48 13.51
N LYS A 103 0.64 -8.39 12.54
CA LYS A 103 -0.23 -9.55 12.32
C LYS A 103 -0.45 -10.43 13.57
N PRO A 104 0.58 -10.82 14.34
CA PRO A 104 0.40 -11.57 15.59
C PRO A 104 -0.47 -10.84 16.63
N LEU A 105 -0.39 -9.51 16.70
CA LEU A 105 -1.17 -8.72 17.66
C LEU A 105 -2.66 -8.71 17.34
N ILE A 106 -2.98 -8.82 16.04
CA ILE A 106 -4.34 -8.92 15.50
C ILE A 106 -4.88 -10.34 15.67
N MET A 107 -4.07 -11.36 15.41
CA MET A 107 -4.48 -12.77 15.49
C MET A 107 -4.60 -13.28 16.93
N GLN A 108 -3.80 -12.77 17.87
CA GLN A 108 -3.78 -13.27 19.25
C GLN A 108 -5.14 -13.16 19.95
N PRO A 109 -5.89 -12.03 19.87
CA PRO A 109 -7.23 -11.93 20.44
C PRO A 109 -8.23 -12.96 19.91
N TYR A 110 -8.10 -13.36 18.64
CA TYR A 110 -8.97 -14.40 18.08
C TYR A 110 -8.61 -15.76 18.68
N ILE A 111 -7.32 -16.05 18.78
CA ILE A 111 -6.81 -17.30 19.39
C ILE A 111 -7.21 -17.39 20.87
N SER A 112 -7.28 -16.27 21.60
CA SER A 112 -7.73 -16.23 23.00
C SER A 112 -9.26 -16.17 23.18
N GLY A 113 -10.03 -16.04 22.09
CA GLY A 113 -11.48 -15.92 22.12
C GLY A 113 -11.99 -14.56 22.63
N GLU A 114 -11.17 -13.52 22.55
CA GLU A 114 -11.53 -12.13 22.91
C GLU A 114 -12.15 -11.36 21.72
N THR A 115 -11.96 -11.84 20.49
CA THR A 115 -12.58 -11.32 19.26
C THR A 115 -13.03 -12.46 18.35
N ASP A 116 -13.75 -12.15 17.27
CA ASP A 116 -14.22 -13.10 16.26
C ASP A 116 -13.34 -13.08 14.99
N GLU A 117 -13.54 -14.09 14.14
CA GLU A 117 -12.79 -14.27 12.89
C GLU A 117 -13.04 -13.14 11.88
N VAL A 118 -14.27 -12.62 11.81
CA VAL A 118 -14.64 -11.54 10.88
C VAL A 118 -13.88 -10.27 11.22
N THR A 119 -13.89 -9.87 12.49
CA THR A 119 -13.15 -8.71 12.99
C THR A 119 -11.64 -8.90 12.78
N MET A 120 -11.10 -10.09 13.03
CA MET A 120 -9.68 -10.38 12.79
C MET A 120 -9.32 -10.18 11.31
N ASP A 121 -10.12 -10.71 10.38
CA ASP A 121 -9.89 -10.60 8.95
C ASP A 121 -10.00 -9.16 8.46
N GLU A 122 -10.99 -8.39 8.93
CA GLU A 122 -11.14 -6.96 8.62
C GLU A 122 -9.92 -6.15 9.08
N TRP A 123 -9.40 -6.41 10.27
CA TRP A 123 -8.17 -5.77 10.75
C TRP A 123 -6.95 -6.18 9.94
N LEU A 124 -6.80 -7.46 9.59
CA LEU A 124 -5.68 -7.91 8.77
C LEU A 124 -5.71 -7.25 7.39
N ALA A 125 -6.89 -7.17 6.77
CA ALA A 125 -7.10 -6.51 5.49
C ALA A 125 -6.81 -5.01 5.57
N ALA A 126 -7.37 -4.32 6.57
CA ALA A 126 -7.13 -2.90 6.79
C ALA A 126 -5.64 -2.62 7.04
N VAL A 127 -4.98 -3.33 7.95
CA VAL A 127 -3.54 -3.11 8.21
C VAL A 127 -2.70 -3.44 6.97
N ALA A 128 -2.98 -4.53 6.25
CA ALA A 128 -2.29 -4.89 5.02
C ALA A 128 -2.43 -3.79 3.96
N ALA A 129 -3.65 -3.28 3.79
CA ALA A 129 -3.93 -2.17 2.90
C ALA A 129 -3.14 -0.95 3.33
N ALA A 130 -3.30 -0.46 4.58
CA ALA A 130 -2.68 0.75 5.11
C ALA A 130 -1.16 0.79 4.88
N VAL A 131 -0.46 -0.29 5.23
CA VAL A 131 0.99 -0.38 5.10
C VAL A 131 1.47 -0.80 3.71
N LYS A 132 0.56 -1.00 2.73
CA LYS A 132 0.87 -1.40 1.34
C LYS A 132 1.51 -2.80 1.24
N TYR A 133 1.18 -3.70 2.17
CA TYR A 133 1.82 -5.01 2.31
C TYR A 133 1.72 -5.89 1.05
N PRO A 134 0.55 -6.13 0.45
CA PRO A 134 0.45 -7.03 -0.70
C PRO A 134 1.32 -6.57 -1.87
N THR A 135 1.28 -5.28 -2.18
CA THR A 135 2.10 -4.67 -3.23
C THR A 135 3.59 -4.70 -2.89
N ALA A 136 3.97 -4.50 -1.63
CA ALA A 136 5.36 -4.56 -1.19
C ALA A 136 5.95 -5.98 -1.38
N VAL A 137 5.20 -7.03 -1.08
CA VAL A 137 5.61 -8.42 -1.33
C VAL A 137 5.86 -8.66 -2.81
N GLN A 138 4.92 -8.25 -3.67
CA GLN A 138 5.03 -8.42 -5.12
C GLN A 138 6.21 -7.64 -5.72
N VAL A 139 6.41 -6.39 -5.30
CA VAL A 139 7.55 -5.58 -5.73
C VAL A 139 8.86 -6.20 -5.28
N SER A 140 8.96 -6.66 -4.03
CA SER A 140 10.14 -7.33 -3.52
C SER A 140 10.47 -8.61 -4.29
N GLU A 141 9.46 -9.39 -4.67
CA GLU A 141 9.65 -10.60 -5.49
C GLU A 141 10.09 -10.24 -6.91
N LEU A 142 9.46 -9.25 -7.54
CA LEU A 142 9.82 -8.78 -8.87
C LEU A 142 11.26 -8.25 -8.91
N SER A 143 11.68 -7.44 -7.93
CA SER A 143 13.05 -6.95 -7.85
C SER A 143 14.05 -8.10 -7.74
N ARG A 144 13.77 -9.12 -6.92
CA ARG A 144 14.62 -10.31 -6.84
C ARG A 144 14.69 -11.05 -8.17
N ASN A 145 13.55 -11.23 -8.84
CA ASN A 145 13.49 -11.93 -10.12
C ASN A 145 14.25 -11.16 -11.21
N LEU A 146 14.16 -9.82 -11.23
CA LEU A 146 14.93 -8.97 -12.13
C LEU A 146 16.44 -9.05 -11.88
N GLU A 147 16.88 -9.05 -10.62
CA GLU A 147 18.30 -9.24 -10.30
C GLU A 147 18.81 -10.64 -10.65
N MET A 148 18.01 -11.68 -10.40
CA MET A 148 18.32 -13.04 -10.83
C MET A 148 18.41 -13.11 -12.36
N PHE A 149 17.45 -12.51 -13.06
CA PHE A 149 17.44 -12.44 -14.52
C PHE A 149 18.71 -11.75 -15.04
N ARG A 150 19.00 -10.54 -14.55
CA ARG A 150 20.22 -9.77 -14.89
C ARG A 150 21.50 -10.58 -14.75
N ASN A 151 21.62 -11.36 -13.67
CA ASN A 151 22.82 -12.17 -13.44
C ASN A 151 22.86 -13.43 -14.32
N ASN A 152 21.70 -14.06 -14.57
CA ASN A 152 21.62 -15.28 -15.38
C ASN A 152 21.82 -14.99 -16.87
N SER A 153 21.44 -13.80 -17.34
CA SER A 153 21.62 -13.39 -18.73
C SER A 153 23.00 -12.78 -19.04
N LEU A 154 23.94 -12.74 -18.08
CA LEU A 154 25.33 -12.28 -18.32
C LEU A 154 26.10 -13.12 -19.34
N ALA A 155 25.67 -14.37 -19.57
CA ALA A 155 26.25 -15.25 -20.59
C ALA A 155 25.76 -14.92 -22.01
N LEU A 156 24.68 -14.14 -22.13
CA LEU A 156 24.30 -13.52 -23.38
C LEU A 156 25.23 -12.34 -23.65
N ASP A 157 25.40 -12.03 -24.93
CA ASP A 157 26.12 -10.81 -25.26
C ASP A 157 25.31 -9.59 -24.76
N MET A 158 25.98 -8.67 -24.08
CA MET A 158 25.34 -7.52 -23.47
C MET A 158 24.93 -6.51 -24.55
N ASN A 159 25.77 -6.33 -25.57
CA ASN A 159 25.65 -5.24 -26.54
C ASN A 159 26.24 -5.58 -27.94
N ILE A 160 26.86 -6.76 -28.13
CA ILE A 160 27.42 -7.16 -29.43
C ILE A 160 26.37 -8.03 -30.14
N GLY A 161 25.77 -7.46 -31.19
CA GLY A 161 24.75 -8.15 -31.98
C GLY A 161 25.33 -9.31 -32.80
N ILE A 162 24.48 -10.27 -33.17
CA ILE A 162 24.85 -11.28 -34.16
C ILE A 162 25.24 -10.58 -35.47
N GLY A 163 26.51 -10.68 -35.86
CA GLY A 163 27.05 -10.06 -37.08
C GLY A 163 27.99 -8.87 -36.83
N ASP A 164 28.20 -8.46 -35.58
CA ASP A 164 29.18 -7.44 -35.24
C ASP A 164 30.60 -7.91 -35.53
N VAL A 165 31.36 -7.09 -36.24
CA VAL A 165 32.77 -7.36 -36.56
C VAL A 165 33.62 -6.36 -35.81
N VAL A 166 34.41 -6.81 -34.84
CA VAL A 166 35.37 -5.97 -34.13
C VAL A 166 36.72 -6.01 -34.85
N VAL A 167 37.19 -4.86 -35.30
CA VAL A 167 38.50 -4.71 -35.94
C VAL A 167 39.51 -4.23 -34.90
N ARG A 168 40.68 -4.89 -34.87
CA ARG A 168 41.82 -4.47 -34.06
C ARG A 168 42.83 -3.75 -34.96
N HIS A 169 43.17 -2.53 -34.59
CA HIS A 169 44.12 -1.70 -35.31
C HIS A 169 45.55 -1.94 -34.80
N GLU A 170 46.55 -1.54 -35.59
CA GLU A 170 47.97 -1.82 -35.34
C GLU A 170 48.52 -1.15 -34.06
N ASP A 171 47.93 -0.03 -33.64
CA ASP A 171 48.24 0.69 -32.41
C ASP A 171 47.54 0.10 -31.15
N GLY A 172 46.76 -0.98 -31.34
CA GLY A 172 46.09 -1.71 -30.27
C GLY A 172 44.66 -1.28 -29.95
N HIS A 173 44.10 -0.23 -30.58
CA HIS A 173 42.70 0.11 -30.39
C HIS A 173 41.77 -0.90 -31.07
N ARG A 174 40.54 -1.04 -30.53
CA ARG A 174 39.48 -1.86 -31.11
C ARG A 174 38.30 -0.96 -31.44
N SER A 175 37.69 -1.17 -32.60
CA SER A 175 36.45 -0.50 -33.00
C SER A 175 35.54 -1.48 -33.73
N TYR A 176 34.25 -1.20 -33.76
CA TYR A 176 33.33 -1.93 -34.64
C TYR A 176 33.65 -1.58 -36.10
N GLY A 177 33.95 -2.59 -36.92
CA GLY A 177 34.07 -2.50 -38.37
C GLY A 177 32.74 -2.76 -39.10
N LEU A 178 31.82 -3.46 -38.45
CA LEU A 178 30.43 -3.60 -38.83
C LEU A 178 29.62 -3.72 -37.53
N GLN A 179 28.56 -2.91 -37.39
CA GLN A 179 27.51 -3.15 -36.41
C GLN A 179 26.32 -3.79 -37.13
N GLY A 180 25.81 -4.87 -36.58
CA GLY A 180 24.52 -5.44 -36.93
C GLY A 180 23.44 -4.36 -36.80
N LYS A 181 22.42 -4.45 -37.63
CA LYS A 181 21.32 -3.49 -37.59
C LYS A 181 20.53 -3.74 -36.30
N GLU A 182 20.52 -2.77 -35.38
CA GLU A 182 19.58 -2.75 -34.25
C GLU A 182 18.17 -2.95 -34.81
N ARG A 183 17.50 -4.00 -34.36
CA ARG A 183 16.09 -4.23 -34.66
C ARG A 183 15.31 -3.65 -33.50
N GLU A 184 14.48 -2.65 -33.79
CA GLU A 184 13.50 -2.18 -32.83
C GLU A 184 12.52 -3.32 -32.54
N ILE A 185 12.53 -3.82 -31.32
CA ILE A 185 11.60 -4.87 -30.88
C ILE A 185 10.31 -4.18 -30.48
N ASP A 186 9.21 -4.53 -31.15
CA ASP A 186 7.87 -4.04 -30.84
C ASP A 186 7.01 -5.19 -30.31
N ILE A 187 6.38 -4.98 -29.15
CA ILE A 187 5.47 -5.94 -28.52
C ILE A 187 4.01 -5.78 -28.97
N GLU A 188 3.67 -4.71 -29.70
CA GLU A 188 2.30 -4.39 -30.10
C GLU A 188 1.70 -5.50 -30.98
N GLY A 189 0.59 -6.08 -30.52
CA GLY A 189 -0.16 -7.09 -31.29
C GLY A 189 0.52 -8.45 -31.42
N LYS A 190 1.69 -8.65 -30.80
CA LYS A 190 2.44 -9.91 -30.78
C LYS A 190 2.22 -10.67 -29.47
N THR A 191 2.32 -11.99 -29.54
CA THR A 191 2.47 -12.85 -28.37
C THR A 191 3.88 -12.72 -27.79
N ILE A 192 4.06 -13.14 -26.53
CA ILE A 192 5.39 -13.15 -25.90
C ILE A 192 6.35 -14.03 -26.68
N ASP A 193 5.91 -15.21 -27.13
CA ASP A 193 6.76 -16.14 -27.89
C ASP A 193 7.25 -15.52 -29.21
N GLU A 194 6.39 -14.82 -29.95
CA GLU A 194 6.77 -14.10 -31.18
C GLU A 194 7.77 -12.97 -30.92
N VAL A 195 7.63 -12.27 -29.80
CA VAL A 195 8.59 -11.22 -29.40
C VAL A 195 9.95 -11.83 -29.05
N LEU A 196 9.97 -12.98 -28.37
CA LEU A 196 11.19 -13.64 -27.94
C LEU A 196 12.03 -14.18 -29.11
N GLU A 197 11.43 -14.46 -30.27
CA GLU A 197 12.17 -14.81 -31.49
C GLU A 197 13.03 -13.67 -32.03
N ASP A 198 12.65 -12.42 -31.75
CA ASP A 198 13.35 -11.21 -32.19
C ASP A 198 14.46 -10.77 -31.20
N VAL A 199 14.55 -11.39 -30.03
CA VAL A 199 15.50 -11.04 -28.96
C VAL A 199 16.87 -11.70 -29.20
N VAL A 200 17.93 -10.89 -29.28
CA VAL A 200 19.30 -11.34 -29.57
C VAL A 200 20.33 -10.95 -28.51
N SER A 201 20.02 -9.98 -27.65
CA SER A 201 20.90 -9.46 -26.61
C SER A 201 20.24 -9.44 -25.23
N GLN A 202 21.03 -9.18 -24.18
CA GLN A 202 20.48 -8.93 -22.85
C GLN A 202 19.63 -7.65 -22.81
N GLU A 203 20.04 -6.60 -23.53
CA GLU A 203 19.37 -5.30 -23.60
C GLU A 203 17.95 -5.42 -24.16
N ASP A 204 17.79 -6.21 -25.23
CA ASP A 204 16.51 -6.52 -25.88
C ASP A 204 15.44 -7.05 -24.90
N TYR A 205 15.83 -7.93 -23.97
CA TYR A 205 14.91 -8.43 -22.95
C TYR A 205 14.42 -7.31 -22.01
N PHE A 206 15.31 -6.38 -21.65
CA PHE A 206 14.95 -5.25 -20.80
C PHE A 206 14.05 -4.25 -21.53
N ASP A 207 14.27 -4.04 -22.83
CA ASP A 207 13.40 -3.20 -23.67
C ASP A 207 11.98 -3.77 -23.77
N VAL A 208 11.86 -5.10 -23.96
CA VAL A 208 10.57 -5.80 -23.94
C VAL A 208 9.88 -5.62 -22.59
N LEU A 209 10.59 -5.81 -21.48
CA LEU A 209 10.04 -5.61 -20.14
C LEU A 209 9.59 -4.17 -19.90
N ALA A 210 10.37 -3.17 -20.36
CA ALA A 210 10.02 -1.76 -20.25
C ALA A 210 8.74 -1.42 -21.04
N GLN A 211 8.60 -1.94 -22.26
CA GLN A 211 7.39 -1.78 -23.05
C GLN A 211 6.17 -2.44 -22.41
N MET A 212 6.32 -3.64 -21.84
CA MET A 212 5.25 -4.33 -21.11
C MET A 212 4.81 -3.52 -19.88
N LEU A 213 5.76 -3.02 -19.09
CA LEU A 213 5.47 -2.16 -17.93
C LEU A 213 4.70 -0.91 -18.33
N LYS A 214 5.08 -0.26 -19.44
CA LYS A 214 4.36 0.90 -19.97
C LYS A 214 2.92 0.56 -20.37
N LYS A 215 2.70 -0.57 -21.06
CA LYS A 215 1.33 -1.03 -21.40
C LYS A 215 0.49 -1.32 -20.15
N PHE A 216 1.08 -1.91 -19.11
CA PHE A 216 0.37 -2.15 -17.84
C PHE A 216 0.01 -0.84 -17.14
N ASP A 217 0.92 0.13 -17.10
CA ASP A 217 0.67 1.46 -16.53
C ASP A 217 -0.49 2.17 -17.26
N ASP A 218 -0.47 2.20 -18.59
CA ASP A 218 -1.54 2.81 -19.40
C ASP A 218 -2.89 2.12 -19.16
N HIS A 219 -2.91 0.78 -19.09
CA HIS A 219 -4.13 0.03 -18.80
C HIS A 219 -4.64 0.26 -17.36
N ALA A 220 -3.74 0.28 -16.37
CA ALA A 220 -4.09 0.54 -14.98
C ALA A 220 -4.69 1.94 -14.79
N LYS A 221 -4.09 2.96 -15.41
CA LYS A 221 -4.63 4.34 -15.42
C LYS A 221 -6.04 4.40 -15.99
N LYS A 222 -6.28 3.71 -17.11
CA LYS A 222 -7.61 3.62 -17.71
C LYS A 222 -8.62 2.94 -16.77
N ARG A 223 -8.25 1.81 -16.15
CA ARG A 223 -9.12 1.10 -15.21
C ARG A 223 -9.44 1.91 -13.96
N ALA A 224 -8.44 2.62 -13.42
CA ALA A 224 -8.65 3.51 -12.28
C ALA A 224 -9.63 4.63 -12.63
N HIS A 225 -9.47 5.26 -13.80
CA HIS A 225 -10.41 6.26 -14.30
C HIS A 225 -11.84 5.71 -14.39
N ASP A 226 -12.03 4.56 -15.05
CA ASP A 226 -13.35 3.95 -15.23
C ASP A 226 -14.02 3.60 -13.89
N ALA A 227 -13.24 3.11 -12.92
CA ALA A 227 -13.72 2.80 -11.58
C ALA A 227 -14.15 4.06 -10.82
N ILE A 228 -13.31 5.10 -10.80
CA ILE A 228 -13.62 6.37 -10.12
C ILE A 228 -14.84 7.04 -10.76
N LEU A 229 -14.95 7.00 -12.10
CA LEU A 229 -16.10 7.51 -12.82
C LEU A 229 -17.41 6.80 -12.42
N TRP A 230 -17.36 5.49 -12.17
CA TRP A 230 -18.52 4.76 -11.68
C TRP A 230 -18.99 5.28 -10.31
N TYR A 231 -18.07 5.51 -9.38
CA TYR A 231 -18.38 6.10 -8.06
C TYR A 231 -18.89 7.53 -8.17
N ALA A 232 -18.32 8.34 -9.07
CA ALA A 232 -18.80 9.69 -9.36
C ALA A 232 -20.28 9.66 -9.83
N ASN A 233 -20.63 8.72 -10.71
CA ASN A 233 -22.02 8.55 -11.13
C ASN A 233 -22.92 8.07 -9.97
N ALA A 234 -22.43 7.15 -9.13
CA ALA A 234 -23.15 6.67 -7.97
C ALA A 234 -23.44 7.79 -6.95
N LYS A 235 -22.49 8.72 -6.74
CA LYS A 235 -22.67 9.91 -5.88
C LYS A 235 -23.95 10.67 -6.23
N ASN A 236 -24.19 10.92 -7.52
CA ASN A 236 -25.40 11.60 -8.01
C ASN A 236 -26.66 10.74 -7.87
N ILE A 237 -26.58 9.44 -8.16
CA ILE A 237 -27.74 8.54 -8.12
C ILE A 237 -28.29 8.37 -6.71
N TYR A 238 -27.40 8.32 -5.71
CA TYR A 238 -27.76 8.05 -4.32
C TYR A 238 -27.74 9.29 -3.42
N ASP A 239 -27.40 10.47 -3.94
CA ASP A 239 -27.22 11.72 -3.17
C ASP A 239 -26.25 11.54 -1.97
N ALA A 240 -25.22 10.72 -2.17
CA ALA A 240 -24.25 10.38 -1.16
C ALA A 240 -23.25 11.52 -0.95
N GLN A 241 -22.95 11.85 0.30
CA GLN A 241 -21.98 12.88 0.67
C GLN A 241 -20.56 12.30 0.77
N LYS A 242 -20.44 11.02 1.14
CA LYS A 242 -19.19 10.26 1.20
C LYS A 242 -19.29 8.90 0.52
N ALA A 243 -18.14 8.35 0.14
CA ALA A 243 -18.04 7.03 -0.49
C ALA A 243 -18.45 5.86 0.42
N ASP A 244 -18.37 6.03 1.74
CA ASP A 244 -18.69 5.04 2.75
C ASP A 244 -20.13 5.15 3.31
N ASP A 245 -20.91 6.18 2.91
CA ASP A 245 -22.28 6.44 3.40
C ASP A 245 -23.25 5.24 3.26
N ALA A 246 -22.94 4.25 2.41
CA ALA A 246 -23.77 3.09 2.14
C ALA A 246 -23.52 1.89 3.07
N PHE A 247 -22.53 1.94 3.96
CA PHE A 247 -22.11 0.78 4.75
C PHE A 247 -22.39 0.98 6.25
N GLU A 248 -23.12 0.05 6.87
CA GLU A 248 -23.16 -0.06 8.32
C GLU A 248 -21.84 -0.71 8.80
N HIS A 249 -21.13 -0.06 9.72
CA HIS A 249 -19.84 -0.53 10.22
C HIS A 249 -20.01 -1.36 11.51
N GLU A 250 -19.68 -2.66 11.47
CA GLU A 250 -19.61 -3.52 12.66
C GLU A 250 -18.23 -3.49 13.34
N SER A 251 -17.17 -3.27 12.57
CA SER A 251 -15.80 -3.01 13.03
C SER A 251 -15.37 -1.57 12.72
N ILE A 252 -14.37 -1.07 13.45
CA ILE A 252 -13.71 0.19 13.09
C ILE A 252 -12.75 0.06 11.91
N ALA A 253 -12.36 -1.17 11.54
CA ALA A 253 -11.38 -1.45 10.51
C ALA A 253 -12.08 -1.80 9.19
N SER A 254 -11.70 -1.11 8.12
CA SER A 254 -12.21 -1.39 6.78
C SER A 254 -11.12 -1.10 5.75
N GLU A 255 -10.81 -2.09 4.90
CA GLU A 255 -9.88 -1.90 3.79
C GLU A 255 -10.42 -0.90 2.74
N TYR A 256 -11.75 -0.78 2.65
CA TYR A 256 -12.41 0.17 1.74
C TYR A 256 -12.11 1.61 2.13
N ASN A 257 -12.08 1.94 3.43
CA ASN A 257 -11.77 3.30 3.88
C ASN A 257 -10.34 3.70 3.46
N ILE A 258 -9.41 2.75 3.53
CA ILE A 258 -8.03 2.98 3.08
C ILE A 258 -7.98 3.14 1.56
N TRP A 259 -8.75 2.34 0.84
CA TRP A 259 -8.84 2.47 -0.61
C TRP A 259 -9.45 3.81 -1.04
N TYR A 260 -10.55 4.25 -0.42
CA TYR A 260 -11.17 5.55 -0.66
C TYR A 260 -10.19 6.69 -0.37
N GLN A 261 -9.51 6.66 0.77
CA GLN A 261 -8.51 7.68 1.09
C GLN A 261 -7.38 7.73 0.05
N ARG A 262 -6.97 6.60 -0.51
CA ARG A 262 -5.98 6.57 -1.61
C ARG A 262 -6.51 7.15 -2.91
N VAL A 263 -7.79 6.94 -3.21
CA VAL A 263 -8.44 7.60 -4.34
C VAL A 263 -8.43 9.11 -4.13
N HIS A 264 -8.77 9.59 -2.93
CA HIS A 264 -8.66 11.01 -2.57
C HIS A 264 -7.23 11.54 -2.81
N GLU A 265 -6.21 10.90 -2.23
CA GLU A 265 -4.80 11.31 -2.39
C GLU A 265 -4.34 11.30 -3.86
N PHE A 266 -4.80 10.32 -4.64
CA PHE A 266 -4.53 10.23 -6.07
C PHE A 266 -5.18 11.39 -6.83
N LEU A 267 -6.44 11.73 -6.54
CA LEU A 267 -7.15 12.82 -7.20
C LEU A 267 -6.56 14.20 -6.84
N GLU A 268 -6.17 14.41 -5.58
CA GLU A 268 -5.45 15.63 -5.15
C GLU A 268 -4.12 15.78 -5.88
N SER A 269 -3.40 14.67 -6.09
CA SER A 269 -2.11 14.66 -6.80
C SER A 269 -2.26 14.84 -8.32
N ASN A 270 -3.45 14.58 -8.88
CA ASN A 270 -3.74 14.61 -10.32
C ASN A 270 -5.03 15.44 -10.60
N PRO A 271 -5.02 16.76 -10.35
CA PRO A 271 -6.23 17.60 -10.38
C PRO A 271 -6.86 17.71 -11.78
N GLU A 272 -6.12 17.46 -12.84
CA GLU A 272 -6.63 17.36 -14.21
C GLU A 272 -7.47 16.10 -14.44
N ILE A 273 -7.09 14.97 -13.83
CA ILE A 273 -7.87 13.73 -13.89
C ILE A 273 -9.17 13.91 -13.09
N CYS A 274 -9.08 14.52 -11.90
CA CYS A 274 -10.26 14.81 -11.08
C CYS A 274 -11.27 15.65 -11.84
N ARG A 275 -10.85 16.79 -12.41
CA ARG A 275 -11.72 17.67 -13.19
C ARG A 275 -12.35 16.98 -14.38
N LYS A 276 -11.59 16.16 -15.10
CA LYS A 276 -12.12 15.40 -16.24
C LYS A 276 -13.25 14.45 -15.82
N ILE A 277 -13.07 13.71 -14.72
CA ILE A 277 -14.09 12.77 -14.24
C ILE A 277 -15.32 13.54 -13.73
N GLU A 278 -15.11 14.65 -13.02
CA GLU A 278 -16.18 15.55 -12.57
C GLU A 278 -17.03 16.08 -13.74
N GLU A 279 -16.38 16.53 -14.82
CA GLU A 279 -17.05 16.97 -16.05
C GLU A 279 -17.82 15.83 -16.72
N GLU A 280 -17.26 14.63 -16.79
CA GLU A 280 -17.90 13.45 -17.41
C GLU A 280 -19.13 12.96 -16.64
N ALA A 281 -19.07 12.97 -15.30
CA ALA A 281 -20.17 12.53 -14.44
C ALA A 281 -21.16 13.65 -14.06
N GLY A 282 -20.81 14.91 -14.33
CA GLY A 282 -21.60 16.06 -13.88
C GLY A 282 -21.66 16.17 -12.35
N VAL A 283 -20.53 16.01 -11.69
CA VAL A 283 -20.39 16.13 -10.21
C VAL A 283 -19.36 17.19 -9.85
N GLU A 284 -19.42 17.67 -8.61
CA GLU A 284 -18.39 18.52 -8.01
C GLU A 284 -17.91 17.91 -6.68
N GLY A 285 -16.68 18.23 -6.28
CA GLY A 285 -16.12 17.80 -5.00
C GLY A 285 -15.93 16.28 -4.94
N LEU A 286 -15.43 15.69 -6.05
CA LEU A 286 -15.19 14.26 -6.14
C LEU A 286 -14.04 13.81 -5.23
N SER A 287 -12.97 14.61 -5.14
CA SER A 287 -11.87 14.34 -4.22
C SER A 287 -12.34 14.25 -2.77
N GLU A 288 -13.13 15.22 -2.30
CA GLU A 288 -13.63 15.26 -0.92
C GLU A 288 -14.64 14.13 -0.64
N PHE A 289 -15.38 13.67 -1.64
CA PHE A 289 -16.29 12.53 -1.52
C PHE A 289 -15.57 11.23 -1.10
N PHE A 290 -14.31 11.06 -1.51
CA PHE A 290 -13.49 9.90 -1.15
C PHE A 290 -12.69 10.07 0.15
N ARG A 291 -12.77 11.22 0.79
CA ARG A 291 -11.95 11.54 1.95
C ARG A 291 -12.48 10.88 3.22
N MET A 292 -11.64 10.10 3.88
CA MET A 292 -12.00 9.34 5.10
C MET A 292 -11.39 9.95 6.38
N ALA A 293 -10.34 10.78 6.29
CA ALA A 293 -9.68 11.42 7.44
C ALA A 293 -9.22 12.89 7.23
#